data_AF-A0A974I2F9-F1
#
_entry.id   AF-A0A974I2F9-F1
#
_cell.length_a   1.000
_cell.length_b   1.000
_cell.length_c   1.000
_cell.angle_alpha   90.00
_cell.angle_beta   90.00
_cell.angle_gamma   90.00
#
_symmetry.space_group_name_H-M   'P 1'
#
loop_
_entity.id
_entity.type
_entity.pdbx_description
1 polymer ?
#
loop_
_entity_poly.entity_id
_entity_poly.type
_entity_poly.pdbx_seq_one_letter_code
_entity_poly.pdbx_strand_id
1 'polypeptide(L)'
;MYGQHLRDPEYTEYFLMVARSLTKVRESKKQVEEGKLELQKASEIQERCNVISYATLAEIHHFHKIRVRDFKSQMQHFLQQQICFFQKVTLKLEEALQKYDVA
;
A
#
# COMPACT_ATOMS: atom_id res chain seq x y z
N MET A 1 -12.34 5.90 -10.00
CA MET A 1 -11.32 6.63 -9.20
C MET A 1 -10.91 5.92 -7.90
N TYR A 2 -11.04 4.59 -7.72
CA TYR A 2 -10.56 3.94 -6.47
C TYR A 2 -10.15 2.48 -6.71
N GLY A 3 -8.99 2.30 -7.34
CA GLY A 3 -8.33 1.00 -7.53
C GLY A 3 -6.81 1.11 -7.70
N GLN A 4 -6.24 2.30 -7.46
CA GLN A 4 -4.81 2.55 -7.64
C GLN A 4 -3.95 2.01 -6.47
N HIS A 5 -4.53 1.80 -5.30
CA HIS A 5 -3.77 1.37 -4.11
C HIS A 5 -3.30 -0.10 -4.09
N LEU A 6 -3.70 -0.90 -5.09
CA LEU A 6 -3.23 -2.29 -5.23
C LEU A 6 -1.98 -2.39 -6.10
N ARG A 7 -1.59 -1.30 -6.77
CA ARG A 7 -0.33 -1.15 -7.50
C ARG A 7 0.26 0.22 -7.18
N ASP A 8 0.47 0.54 -5.90
CA ASP A 8 1.15 1.78 -5.56
C ASP A 8 2.63 1.65 -5.95
N PRO A 9 3.12 2.44 -6.91
CA PRO A 9 4.55 2.49 -7.25
C PRO A 9 5.41 2.87 -6.03
N GLU A 10 4.82 3.54 -5.04
CA GLU A 10 5.46 3.90 -3.77
C GLU A 10 5.99 2.67 -3.01
N TYR A 11 5.30 1.52 -3.01
CA TYR A 11 5.82 0.28 -2.37
C TYR A 11 7.12 -0.19 -3.00
N THR A 12 7.20 -0.05 -4.33
CA THR A 12 8.41 -0.40 -5.07
C THR A 12 9.52 0.58 -4.73
N GLU A 13 9.20 1.87 -4.60
CA GLU A 13 10.15 2.91 -4.23
C GLU A 13 10.72 2.74 -2.82
N TYR A 14 9.88 2.41 -1.82
CA TYR A 14 10.32 2.09 -0.46
C TYR A 14 11.26 0.89 -0.41
N PHE A 15 10.92 -0.19 -1.12
CA PHE A 15 11.78 -1.37 -1.22
C PHE A 15 13.11 -1.04 -1.91
N LEU A 16 13.07 -0.26 -3.00
CA LEU A 16 14.25 0.20 -3.71
C LEU A 16 15.14 1.10 -2.85
N MET A 17 14.56 1.96 -2.01
CA MET A 17 15.30 2.82 -1.10
C MET A 17 16.14 2.01 -0.09
N VAL A 18 15.53 0.99 0.54
CA VAL A 18 16.24 0.09 1.45
C VAL A 18 17.29 -0.75 0.72
N ALA A 19 16.97 -1.27 -0.47
CA ALA A 19 17.94 -2.03 -1.27
C ALA A 19 19.17 -1.18 -1.64
N ARG A 20 18.96 0.09 -2.02
CA ARG A 20 20.02 1.06 -2.31
C ARG A 20 20.87 1.37 -1.07
N SER A 21 20.25 1.59 0.10
CA SER A 21 20.99 1.84 1.34
C SER A 21 21.85 0.65 1.76
N LEU A 22 21.32 -0.57 1.65
CA LEU A 22 22.06 -1.81 1.93
C LEU A 22 23.24 -2.03 0.97
N THR A 23 23.04 -1.71 -0.31
CA THR A 23 24.12 -1.73 -1.31
C THR A 23 25.22 -0.75 -0.91
N LYS A 24 24.84 0.45 -0.44
CA LYS A 24 25.80 1.47 -0.02
C LYS A 24 26.61 1.06 1.20
N VAL A 25 26.00 0.36 2.14
CA VAL A 25 26.71 -0.24 3.29
C VAL A 25 27.72 -1.29 2.84
N ARG A 26 27.38 -2.15 1.88
CA ARG A 26 28.33 -3.15 1.33
C ARG A 26 29.50 -2.49 0.61
N GLU A 27 29.24 -1.49 -0.22
CA GLU A 27 30.28 -0.70 -0.88
C GLU A 27 31.21 -0.02 0.13
N SER A 28 30.63 0.59 1.16
CA SER A 28 31.38 1.23 2.25
C SER A 28 32.34 0.28 2.94
N LYS A 29 31.91 -0.95 3.26
CA LYS A 29 32.78 -1.96 3.88
C LYS A 29 33.96 -2.34 2.96
N LYS A 30 33.68 -2.54 1.67
CA LYS A 30 34.72 -2.82 0.68
C LYS A 30 35.73 -1.67 0.55
N GLN A 31 35.28 -0.42 0.58
CA GLN A 31 36.17 0.74 0.52
C GLN A 31 37.07 0.87 1.76
N VAL A 32 36.60 0.43 2.93
CA VAL A 32 37.43 0.32 4.13
C VAL A 32 38.52 -0.73 3.97
N GLU A 33 38.17 -1.93 3.46
CA GLU A 33 39.14 -3.01 3.18
C GLU A 33 40.22 -2.57 2.18
N GLU A 34 39.84 -1.76 1.18
CA GLU A 34 40.76 -1.20 0.18
C GLU A 34 41.55 0.03 0.70
N GLY A 35 41.35 0.46 1.95
CA GLY A 35 41.99 1.64 2.54
C GLY A 35 41.53 2.99 1.97
N LYS A 36 40.43 3.01 1.20
CA LYS A 36 39.86 4.20 0.54
C LYS A 36 38.88 4.97 1.42
N LEU A 37 38.45 4.37 2.54
CA LEU A 37 37.49 4.96 3.47
C LEU A 37 37.88 4.63 4.92
N GLU A 38 37.68 5.58 5.83
CA GLU A 38 37.88 5.38 7.26
C GLU A 38 36.74 4.55 7.87
N LEU A 39 37.08 3.67 8.82
CA LEU A 39 36.13 2.86 9.57
C LEU A 39 35.00 3.70 10.20
N GLN A 40 35.33 4.88 10.73
CA GLN A 40 34.35 5.78 11.35
C GLN A 40 33.28 6.23 10.36
N LYS A 41 33.68 6.65 9.14
CA LYS A 41 32.74 7.05 8.09
C LYS A 41 31.87 5.89 7.61
N ALA A 42 32.42 4.68 7.57
CA ALA A 42 31.64 3.49 7.27
C ALA A 42 30.59 3.17 8.36
N SER A 43 30.94 3.40 9.62
CA SER A 43 30.00 3.27 10.75
C SER A 43 28.85 4.27 10.65
N GLU A 44 29.13 5.52 10.29
CA GLU A 44 28.09 6.55 10.08
C GLU A 44 27.14 6.18 8.92
N ILE A 45 27.67 5.61 7.82
CA ILE A 45 26.85 5.10 6.71
C ILE A 45 25.94 3.96 7.18
N GLN A 46 26.44 3.05 8.03
CA GLN A 46 25.66 1.97 8.61
C GLN A 46 24.54 2.50 9.52
N GLU A 47 24.82 3.50 10.35
CA GLU A 47 23.82 4.11 11.24
C GLU A 47 22.69 4.76 10.44
N ARG A 48 23.03 5.52 9.39
CA ARG A 48 22.02 6.10 8.48
C ARG A 48 21.19 5.03 7.78
N CYS A 49 21.80 3.92 7.38
CA CYS A 49 21.08 2.78 6.81
C CYS A 49 20.09 2.17 7.83
N ASN A 50 20.45 2.10 9.10
CA ASN A 50 19.55 1.61 10.14
C ASN A 50 18.35 2.54 10.33
N VAL A 51 18.58 3.86 10.39
CA VAL A 51 17.49 4.87 10.47
C VAL A 51 16.54 4.74 9.28
N ILE A 52 17.08 4.65 8.06
CA ILE A 52 16.30 4.41 6.84
C ILE A 52 15.46 3.13 6.97
N SER A 53 16.07 2.04 7.42
CA SER A 53 15.39 0.75 7.55
C SER A 53 14.24 0.79 8.55
N TYR A 54 14.44 1.45 9.70
CA TYR A 54 13.40 1.59 10.71
C TYR A 54 12.26 2.51 10.26
N ALA A 55 12.59 3.63 9.61
CA ALA A 55 11.58 4.54 9.05
C ALA A 55 10.72 3.82 8.01
N THR A 56 11.34 3.12 7.06
CA THR A 56 10.61 2.36 6.04
C THR A 56 9.75 1.25 6.64
N LEU A 57 10.22 0.55 7.68
CA LEU A 57 9.41 -0.46 8.36
C LEU A 57 8.18 0.15 9.03
N ALA A 58 8.33 1.31 9.67
CA ALA A 58 7.22 2.04 10.27
C ALA A 58 6.19 2.48 9.21
N GLU A 59 6.65 2.98 8.07
CA GLU A 59 5.78 3.37 6.94
C GLU A 59 5.04 2.17 6.35
N ILE A 60 5.72 1.05 6.09
CA ILE A 60 5.08 -0.18 5.59
C ILE A 60 3.97 -0.64 6.54
N HIS A 61 4.23 -0.59 7.85
CA HIS A 61 3.24 -0.97 8.84
C HIS A 61 2.05 0.01 8.89
N HIS A 62 2.32 1.31 8.83
CA HIS A 62 1.27 2.34 8.78
C HIS A 62 0.40 2.21 7.52
N PHE A 63 1.04 2.07 6.36
CA PHE A 63 0.33 1.84 5.10
C PHE A 63 -0.52 0.58 5.15
N HIS A 64 0.02 -0.54 5.67
CA HIS A 64 -0.75 -1.77 5.72
C HIS A 64 -2.03 -1.60 6.56
N LYS A 65 -1.96 -0.88 7.68
CA LYS A 65 -3.12 -0.54 8.51
C LYS A 65 -4.14 0.29 7.74
N ILE A 66 -3.69 1.32 7.02
CA ILE A 66 -4.55 2.17 6.19
C ILE A 66 -5.23 1.34 5.11
N ARG A 67 -4.46 0.55 4.35
CA ARG A 67 -4.96 -0.29 3.26
C ARG A 67 -6.07 -1.23 3.72
N VAL A 68 -5.89 -1.91 4.85
CA VAL A 68 -6.91 -2.85 5.38
C VAL A 68 -8.19 -2.10 5.75
N ARG A 69 -8.07 -0.96 6.44
CA ARG A 69 -9.21 -0.12 6.82
C ARG A 69 -9.97 0.37 5.59
N ASP A 70 -9.25 0.89 4.60
CA ASP A 70 -9.84 1.53 3.42
C ASP A 70 -10.48 0.48 2.51
N PHE A 71 -9.83 -0.66 2.31
CA PHE A 71 -10.41 -1.77 1.54
C PHE A 71 -11.70 -2.30 2.20
N LYS A 72 -11.70 -2.44 3.53
CA LYS A 72 -12.90 -2.83 4.27
C LYS A 72 -14.04 -1.83 4.03
N SER A 73 -13.77 -0.54 4.23
CA SER A 73 -14.77 0.51 4.03
C SER A 73 -15.30 0.54 2.59
N GLN A 74 -14.40 0.36 1.61
CA GLN A 74 -14.75 0.32 0.20
C GLN A 74 -15.66 -0.86 -0.13
N MET A 75 -15.33 -2.06 0.35
CA MET A 75 -16.15 -3.25 0.11
C MET A 75 -17.51 -3.17 0.80
N GLN A 76 -17.56 -2.62 2.02
CA GLN A 76 -18.82 -2.37 2.70
C GLN A 76 -19.71 -1.42 1.89
N HIS A 77 -19.15 -0.29 1.43
CA HIS A 77 -19.90 0.66 0.62
C HIS A 77 -20.36 0.04 -0.71
N PHE A 78 -19.48 -0.68 -1.40
CA PHE A 78 -19.81 -1.34 -2.66
C PHE A 78 -20.98 -2.32 -2.50
N LEU A 79 -20.93 -3.20 -1.48
CA LEU A 79 -22.00 -4.16 -1.23
C LEU A 79 -23.32 -3.48 -0.85
N GLN A 80 -23.29 -2.41 -0.06
CA GLN A 80 -24.48 -1.61 0.23
C GLN A 80 -25.10 -1.03 -1.05
N GLN A 81 -24.28 -0.49 -1.95
CA GLN A 81 -24.79 0.03 -3.23
C GLN A 81 -25.34 -1.09 -4.13
N GLN A 82 -24.72 -2.27 -4.14
CA GLN A 82 -25.23 -3.44 -4.88
C GLN A 82 -26.61 -3.88 -4.34
N ILE A 83 -26.78 -3.95 -3.02
CA ILE A 83 -28.07 -4.27 -2.40
C ILE A 83 -29.13 -3.26 -2.83
N CYS A 84 -28.85 -1.96 -2.68
CA CYS A 84 -29.77 -0.89 -3.08
C CYS A 84 -30.11 -0.95 -4.57
N PHE A 85 -29.15 -1.29 -5.42
CA PHE A 85 -29.36 -1.45 -6.86
C PHE A 85 -30.36 -2.59 -7.14
N PHE A 86 -30.13 -3.78 -6.58
CA PHE A 86 -31.02 -4.91 -6.82
C PHE A 86 -32.42 -4.70 -6.22
N GLN A 87 -32.53 -4.05 -5.06
CA GLN A 87 -33.84 -3.65 -4.51
C GLN A 87 -34.62 -2.75 -5.47
N LYS A 88 -33.96 -1.79 -6.12
CA LYS A 88 -34.61 -0.93 -7.13
C LYS A 88 -35.05 -1.72 -8.36
N VAL A 89 -34.25 -2.69 -8.78
CA VAL A 89 -34.63 -3.59 -9.89
C VAL A 89 -35.87 -4.41 -9.51
N THR A 90 -35.88 -5.03 -8.33
CA THR A 90 -37.03 -5.79 -7.83
C THR A 90 -38.29 -4.93 -7.79
N LEU A 91 -38.22 -3.72 -7.23
CA LEU A 91 -39.36 -2.80 -7.15
C LEU A 91 -39.91 -2.45 -8.54
N LYS A 92 -39.04 -2.27 -9.55
CA LYS A 92 -39.48 -2.01 -10.92
C LYS A 92 -40.20 -3.20 -11.55
N LEU A 93 -39.77 -4.43 -11.23
CA LEU A 93 -40.44 -5.65 -11.69
C LEU A 93 -41.79 -5.83 -11.01
N GLU A 94 -41.88 -5.56 -9.71
CA GLU A 94 -43.15 -5.59 -8.95
C GLU A 94 -44.15 -4.57 -9.48
N GLU A 95 -43.73 -3.32 -9.71
CA GLU A 95 -44.55 -2.28 -10.34
C GLU A 95 -45.06 -2.70 -11.74
N ALA A 96 -44.23 -3.40 -12.51
CA ALA A 96 -44.61 -3.90 -13.83
C ALA A 96 -45.62 -5.06 -13.73
N LEU A 97 -45.44 -5.96 -12.77
CA LEU A 97 -46.35 -7.08 -12.51
C LEU A 97 -47.74 -6.59 -12.09
N GLN A 98 -47.82 -5.63 -11.17
CA GLN A 98 -49.09 -5.08 -10.69
C GLN A 98 -49.97 -4.50 -11.82
N LYS A 99 -49.38 -4.04 -12.92
CA LYS A 99 -50.16 -3.55 -14.09
C LYS A 99 -51.00 -4.64 -14.75
N TYR A 100 -50.66 -5.91 -14.56
CA TYR A 100 -51.44 -7.04 -15.07
C TYR A 100 -52.62 -7.42 -14.14
N ASP A 101 -52.54 -7.09 -12.85
CA ASP A 101 -53.62 -7.37 -11.88
C ASP A 101 -54.75 -6.32 -11.90
N VAL A 102 -54.50 -5.15 -12.52
CA VAL A 102 -55.44 -4.02 -12.64
C VAL A 102 -56.21 -4.04 -13.98
N ALA A 103 -55.90 -4.99 -14.87
CA ALA A 103 -56.59 -5.22 -16.14
C ALA A 103 -57.63 -6.35 -16.02
#